data_AF-A0A101EFF4-F1
#
_entry.id   AF-A0A101EFF4-F1
#
_cell.length_a   1.000
_cell.length_b   1.000
_cell.length_c   1.000
_cell.angle_alpha   90.00
_cell.angle_beta   90.00
_cell.angle_gamma   90.00
#
_symmetry.space_group_name_H-M   'P 1'
#
loop_
_entity.id
_entity.type
_entity.pdbx_description
1 polymer ?
#
loop_
_entity_poly.entity_id
_entity_poly.type
_entity_poly.pdbx_seq_one_letter_code
_entity_poly.pdbx_strand_id
1 'polypeptide(L)'
;MRRSWYPGHIAKGRELIKEASKYANLVLMVLDARAPLSTIPPWEPPEGKEVWKVLTKIDLADEEATREWLSYFGENAIGVNSKTGEGFNKLFRKLASFPRAKVLVVGIPNVGKSSLINRLLGRKKSKVGPLPGVTRGGVWFRADWGLLFDTPGILEPKLTEEGKLIL
;
A
#
# COMPACT_ATOMS: atom_id res chain seq x y z
N MET A 1 -1.92 -17.48 -19.58
CA MET A 1 -2.96 -16.41 -19.64
C MET A 1 -2.29 -15.06 -19.33
N ARG A 2 -1.93 -14.29 -20.36
CA ARG A 2 -1.27 -12.98 -20.23
C ARG A 2 -2.33 -11.96 -19.79
N ARG A 3 -2.25 -11.43 -18.57
CA ARG A 3 -3.07 -10.28 -18.16
C ARG A 3 -2.58 -9.08 -18.97
N SER A 4 -3.32 -8.70 -20.01
CA SER A 4 -3.04 -7.51 -20.81
C SER A 4 -3.33 -6.28 -19.95
N TRP A 5 -2.28 -5.52 -19.67
CA TRP A 5 -2.34 -4.30 -18.88
C TRP A 5 -2.77 -3.15 -19.80
N TYR A 6 -4.02 -2.69 -19.71
CA TYR A 6 -4.45 -1.54 -20.51
C TYR A 6 -3.71 -0.26 -20.05
N PRO A 7 -3.03 0.46 -20.96
CA PRO A 7 -2.19 1.62 -20.63
C PRO A 7 -2.91 2.74 -19.83
N GLY A 8 -4.21 2.96 -20.09
CA GLY A 8 -4.98 4.06 -19.48
C GLY A 8 -5.25 3.91 -17.98
N HIS A 9 -5.49 2.68 -17.49
CA HIS A 9 -5.74 2.44 -16.06
C HIS A 9 -4.47 2.64 -15.23
N ILE A 10 -3.32 2.18 -15.75
CA ILE A 10 -2.02 2.38 -15.11
C ILE A 10 -1.67 3.87 -15.07
N ALA A 11 -1.90 4.60 -16.16
CA ALA A 11 -1.64 6.04 -16.22
C ALA A 11 -2.45 6.82 -15.18
N LYS A 12 -3.76 6.54 -15.09
CA LYS A 12 -4.66 7.16 -14.10
C LYS A 12 -4.25 6.83 -12.66
N GLY A 13 -3.83 5.59 -12.42
CA GLY A 13 -3.33 5.15 -11.14
C GLY A 13 -2.05 5.88 -10.71
N ARG A 14 -1.07 5.99 -11.62
CA ARG A 14 0.18 6.72 -11.37
C ARG A 14 -0.05 8.19 -11.06
N GLU A 15 -0.95 8.85 -11.79
CA GLU A 15 -1.29 10.25 -11.55
C GLU A 15 -1.93 10.45 -10.17
N LEU A 16 -2.84 9.55 -9.76
CA LEU A 16 -3.43 9.61 -8.42
C LEU A 16 -2.39 9.39 -7.31
N ILE A 17 -1.46 8.43 -7.49
CA ILE A 17 -0.34 8.24 -6.55
C ILE A 17 0.51 9.52 -6.49
N LYS A 18 0.83 10.14 -7.64
CA LYS A 18 1.61 11.37 -7.71
C LYS A 18 0.91 12.51 -6.96
N GLU A 19 -0.38 12.73 -7.18
CA GLU A 19 -1.14 13.76 -6.47
C GLU A 19 -1.23 13.49 -4.97
N ALA A 20 -1.54 12.25 -4.56
CA ALA A 20 -1.58 11.88 -3.15
C ALA A 20 -0.21 12.04 -2.46
N SER A 21 0.88 11.75 -3.18
CA SER A 21 2.25 11.88 -2.66
C SER A 21 2.62 13.32 -2.29
N LYS A 22 1.97 14.34 -2.86
CA LYS A 22 2.17 15.74 -2.47
C LYS A 22 1.77 16.00 -1.01
N TYR A 23 0.76 15.29 -0.51
CA TYR A 23 0.24 15.45 0.86
C TYR A 23 0.79 14.41 1.83
N ALA A 24 1.15 13.24 1.34
CA ALA A 24 1.74 12.18 2.15
C ALA A 24 3.17 12.56 2.59
N ASN A 25 3.54 12.17 3.81
CA ASN A 25 4.91 12.27 4.32
C ASN A 25 5.55 10.88 4.56
N LEU A 26 4.73 9.82 4.52
CA LEU A 26 5.15 8.44 4.68
C LEU A 26 4.52 7.58 3.57
N VAL A 27 5.34 6.74 2.93
CA VAL A 27 4.90 5.72 1.98
C VAL A 27 5.05 4.34 2.61
N LEU A 28 3.95 3.60 2.67
CA LEU A 28 3.99 2.16 2.92
C LEU A 28 4.03 1.43 1.58
N MET A 29 5.23 0.97 1.20
CA MET A 29 5.45 0.16 0.01
C MET A 29 5.16 -1.31 0.34
N VAL A 30 4.05 -1.82 -0.15
CA VAL A 30 3.56 -3.17 0.15
C VAL A 30 4.12 -4.18 -0.85
N LEU A 31 4.87 -5.14 -0.33
CA LEU A 31 5.57 -6.19 -1.07
C LEU A 31 5.06 -7.57 -0.63
N ASP A 32 5.14 -8.56 -1.51
CA ASP A 32 4.86 -9.97 -1.17
C ASP A 32 6.16 -10.59 -0.63
N ALA A 33 6.13 -11.11 0.61
CA ALA A 33 7.31 -11.65 1.29
C ALA A 33 7.98 -12.81 0.53
N ARG A 34 7.24 -13.51 -0.34
CA ARG A 34 7.75 -14.62 -1.16
C ARG A 34 8.67 -14.18 -2.31
N ALA A 35 8.52 -12.94 -2.77
CA ALA A 35 9.34 -12.37 -3.84
C ALA A 35 9.37 -10.82 -3.75
N PRO A 36 9.99 -10.23 -2.71
CA PRO A 36 9.84 -8.81 -2.44
C PRO A 36 10.34 -7.91 -3.57
N LEU A 37 11.53 -8.20 -4.13
CA LEU A 37 12.11 -7.41 -5.22
C LEU A 37 11.24 -7.41 -6.48
N SER A 38 10.68 -8.56 -6.85
CA SER A 38 9.81 -8.70 -8.03
C SER A 38 8.44 -8.05 -7.85
N THR A 39 8.06 -7.66 -6.63
CA THR A 39 6.78 -7.02 -6.32
C THR A 39 6.89 -5.52 -6.05
N ILE A 40 8.08 -4.95 -6.22
CA ILE A 40 8.30 -3.50 -6.17
C ILE A 40 7.45 -2.83 -7.26
N PRO A 41 6.60 -1.84 -6.91
CA PRO A 41 5.81 -1.13 -7.90
C PRO A 41 6.72 -0.30 -8.83
N PRO A 42 6.39 -0.16 -10.12
CA PRO A 42 7.15 0.65 -11.08
C PRO A 42 6.81 2.15 -10.89
N TRP A 43 7.08 2.65 -9.70
CA TRP A 43 6.90 4.03 -9.25
C TRP A 43 7.89 4.32 -8.12
N GLU A 44 8.58 5.44 -8.22
CA GLU A 44 9.52 5.91 -7.20
C GLU A 44 8.88 7.03 -6.36
N PRO A 45 8.96 6.94 -5.03
CA PRO A 45 8.57 8.04 -4.16
C PRO A 45 9.38 9.31 -4.46
N PRO A 46 8.75 10.50 -4.47
CA PRO A 46 9.47 11.76 -4.54
C PRO A 46 10.49 11.92 -3.41
N GLU A 47 11.47 12.80 -3.60
CA GLU A 47 12.46 13.13 -2.58
C GLU A 47 11.81 13.65 -1.28
N GLY A 48 12.44 13.36 -0.15
CA GLY A 48 11.99 13.79 1.18
C GLY A 48 10.81 13.00 1.75
N LYS A 49 10.36 11.92 1.10
CA LYS A 49 9.35 10.99 1.65
C LYS A 49 10.01 9.88 2.45
N GLU A 50 9.51 9.63 3.66
CA GLU A 50 9.86 8.42 4.40
C GLU A 50 9.23 7.19 3.70
N VAL A 51 9.98 6.10 3.54
CA VAL A 51 9.50 4.91 2.81
C VAL A 51 9.73 3.64 3.63
N TRP A 52 8.64 3.05 4.11
CA TRP A 52 8.68 1.75 4.79
C TRP A 52 8.24 0.63 3.86
N LYS A 53 8.99 -0.48 3.89
CA LYS A 53 8.70 -1.69 3.12
C LYS A 53 7.90 -2.61 4.02
N VAL A 54 6.65 -2.88 3.64
CA VAL A 54 5.76 -3.77 4.37
C VAL A 54 5.68 -5.09 3.62
N LEU A 55 6.40 -6.09 4.11
CA LEU A 55 6.41 -7.44 3.55
C LEU A 55 5.19 -8.18 4.07
N THR A 56 4.21 -8.36 3.21
CA THR A 56 2.96 -9.05 3.53
C THR A 56 3.03 -10.54 3.18
N LYS A 57 2.10 -11.32 3.71
CA LYS A 57 2.01 -12.78 3.50
C LYS A 57 3.23 -13.55 4.01
N ILE A 58 3.79 -13.12 5.13
CA ILE A 58 4.88 -13.83 5.79
C ILE A 58 4.48 -15.27 6.19
N ASP A 59 3.17 -15.56 6.34
CA ASP A 59 2.65 -16.91 6.54
C ASP A 59 2.83 -17.85 5.34
N LEU A 60 3.08 -17.30 4.15
CA LEU A 60 3.22 -18.07 2.92
C LEU A 60 4.67 -18.07 2.41
N ALA A 61 5.56 -17.35 3.07
CA ALA A 61 6.96 -17.26 2.74
C ALA A 61 7.77 -18.14 3.69
N ASP A 62 8.95 -18.55 3.24
CA ASP A 62 9.93 -19.17 4.13
C ASP A 62 10.36 -18.16 5.21
N GLU A 63 10.45 -18.63 6.47
CA GLU A 63 10.73 -17.76 7.60
C GLU A 63 12.16 -17.19 7.54
N GLU A 64 13.14 -18.03 7.20
CA GLU A 64 14.54 -17.63 7.12
C GLU A 64 14.75 -16.64 5.97
N ALA A 65 14.23 -16.93 4.79
CA ALA A 65 14.25 -16.00 3.66
C ALA A 65 13.54 -14.68 4.01
N THR A 66 12.43 -14.72 4.75
CA THR A 66 11.75 -13.50 5.20
C THR A 66 12.65 -12.67 6.12
N ARG A 67 13.38 -13.30 7.05
CA ARG A 67 14.34 -12.60 7.92
C ARG A 67 15.47 -11.98 7.11
N GLU A 68 16.01 -12.69 6.11
CA GLU A 68 17.03 -12.15 5.20
C GLU A 68 16.51 -10.93 4.43
N TRP A 69 15.29 -10.98 3.90
CA TRP A 69 14.70 -9.83 3.22
C TRP A 69 14.50 -8.62 4.15
N LEU A 70 14.05 -8.85 5.38
CA LEU A 70 13.92 -7.77 6.37
C LEU A 70 15.27 -7.15 6.70
N SER A 71 16.32 -7.97 6.80
CA SER A 71 17.69 -7.48 6.98
C SER A 71 18.18 -6.68 5.77
N TYR A 72 17.96 -7.20 4.55
CA TYR A 72 18.33 -6.54 3.29
C TYR A 72 17.69 -5.15 3.14
N PHE A 73 16.40 -5.00 3.49
CA PHE A 73 15.71 -3.71 3.41
C PHE A 73 15.93 -2.80 4.62
N GLY A 74 16.57 -3.30 5.68
CA GLY A 74 16.96 -2.54 6.87
C GLY A 74 15.81 -2.19 7.82
N GLU A 75 16.05 -1.19 8.67
CA GLU A 75 15.18 -0.81 9.81
C GLU A 75 13.75 -0.37 9.42
N ASN A 76 13.58 0.01 8.15
CA ASN A 76 12.31 0.45 7.57
C ASN A 76 11.54 -0.69 6.91
N ALA A 77 11.94 -1.94 7.16
CA ALA A 77 11.24 -3.14 6.71
C ALA A 77 10.47 -3.81 7.85
N ILE A 78 9.22 -4.19 7.57
CA ILE A 78 8.33 -4.85 8.54
C ILE A 78 7.58 -5.98 7.85
N GLY A 79 7.75 -7.20 8.37
CA GLY A 79 6.97 -8.37 7.98
C GLY A 79 5.61 -8.36 8.69
N VAL A 80 4.54 -8.65 7.97
CA VAL A 80 3.18 -8.72 8.52
C VAL A 80 2.36 -9.86 7.95
N ASN A 81 1.56 -10.47 8.81
CA ASN A 81 0.48 -11.38 8.42
C ASN A 81 -0.86 -10.66 8.62
N SER A 82 -1.56 -10.35 7.53
CA SER A 82 -2.84 -9.64 7.63
C SER A 82 -4.00 -10.50 8.15
N LYS A 83 -3.87 -11.83 8.15
CA LYS A 83 -4.89 -12.74 8.69
C LYS A 83 -4.78 -12.84 10.22
N THR A 84 -3.60 -13.19 10.73
CA THR A 84 -3.37 -13.40 12.17
C THR A 84 -3.10 -12.09 12.90
N GLY A 85 -2.44 -11.15 12.22
CA GLY A 85 -1.99 -9.89 12.78
C GLY A 85 -0.59 -9.81 13.27
N GLU A 86 0.18 -10.86 13.04
CA GLU A 86 1.61 -10.84 13.25
C GLU A 86 2.25 -9.60 12.59
N GLY A 87 3.20 -8.97 13.30
CA GLY A 87 3.90 -7.78 12.85
C GLY A 87 3.14 -6.45 12.99
N PHE A 88 1.80 -6.46 13.12
CA PHE A 88 1.02 -5.22 13.20
C PHE A 88 1.32 -4.39 14.45
N ASN A 89 1.60 -5.00 15.60
CA ASN A 89 1.98 -4.27 16.81
C ASN A 89 3.28 -3.47 16.61
N LYS A 90 4.24 -4.00 15.84
CA LYS A 90 5.47 -3.26 15.47
C LYS A 90 5.13 -2.11 14.53
N LEU A 91 4.31 -2.38 13.50
CA LEU A 91 3.88 -1.36 12.53
C LEU A 91 3.10 -0.22 13.19
N PHE A 92 2.13 -0.52 14.06
CA PHE A 92 1.35 0.49 14.78
C PHE A 92 2.21 1.34 15.72
N ARG A 93 3.15 0.74 16.46
CA ARG A 93 4.08 1.51 17.29
C ARG A 93 4.92 2.47 16.47
N LYS A 94 5.46 2.00 15.33
CA LYS A 94 6.26 2.86 14.43
C LYS A 94 5.39 3.98 13.85
N LEU A 95 4.18 3.69 13.39
CA LEU A 95 3.21 4.69 12.90
C LEU A 95 2.84 5.73 13.97
N ALA A 96 2.54 5.29 15.20
CA ALA A 96 2.17 6.19 16.30
C ALA A 96 3.34 7.10 16.73
N SER A 97 4.58 6.62 16.61
CA SER A 97 5.77 7.43 16.85
C SER A 97 6.12 8.37 15.69
N PHE A 98 5.51 8.20 14.52
CA PHE A 98 5.80 9.02 13.34
C PHE A 98 4.96 10.31 13.35
N PRO A 99 5.56 11.49 13.54
CA PRO A 99 4.81 12.71 13.77
C PRO A 99 3.90 13.08 12.59
N ARG A 100 2.60 13.28 12.87
CA ARG A 100 1.59 13.69 11.87
C ARG A 100 1.60 12.76 10.63
N ALA A 101 1.59 11.45 10.84
CA ALA A 101 1.62 10.47 9.76
C ALA A 101 0.48 10.70 8.75
N LYS A 102 0.85 11.00 7.51
CA LYS A 102 -0.01 11.04 6.32
C LYS A 102 0.52 9.96 5.39
N VAL A 103 -0.06 8.78 5.52
CA VAL A 103 0.40 7.55 4.91
C VAL A 103 -0.21 7.37 3.53
N LEU A 104 0.63 7.13 2.53
CA LEU A 104 0.25 6.64 1.22
C LEU A 104 0.61 5.16 1.10
N VAL A 105 -0.38 4.30 0.82
CA VAL A 105 -0.14 2.87 0.60
C VAL A 105 0.01 2.58 -0.89
N VAL A 106 1.14 1.98 -1.30
CA VAL A 106 1.46 1.70 -2.70
C VAL A 106 1.97 0.26 -2.85
N GLY A 107 1.64 -0.39 -3.95
CA GLY A 107 2.12 -1.75 -4.26
C GLY A 107 1.31 -2.39 -5.38
N ILE A 108 1.89 -3.35 -6.09
CA ILE A 108 1.26 -3.99 -7.25
C ILE A 108 -0.04 -4.75 -6.87
N PRO A 109 -0.84 -5.23 -7.84
CA PRO A 109 -2.07 -5.98 -7.54
C PRO A 109 -1.76 -7.26 -6.76
N ASN A 110 -2.71 -7.67 -5.91
CA ASN A 110 -2.65 -8.93 -5.17
C ASN A 110 -1.50 -9.09 -4.16
N VAL A 111 -0.66 -8.07 -3.91
CA VAL A 111 0.36 -8.14 -2.85
C VAL A 111 -0.26 -8.20 -1.45
N GLY A 112 -1.46 -7.66 -1.25
CA GLY A 112 -2.13 -7.68 0.06
C GLY A 112 -2.46 -6.30 0.64
N LYS A 113 -2.38 -5.24 -0.17
CA LYS A 113 -2.71 -3.85 0.22
C LYS A 113 -4.06 -3.73 0.91
N SER A 114 -5.12 -4.27 0.32
CA SER A 114 -6.48 -4.10 0.87
C SER A 114 -6.62 -4.75 2.25
N SER A 115 -6.02 -5.93 2.45
CA SER A 115 -5.97 -6.60 3.75
C SER A 115 -5.15 -5.79 4.77
N LEU A 116 -4.00 -5.26 4.36
CA LEU A 116 -3.18 -4.37 5.20
C LEU A 116 -3.96 -3.12 5.62
N ILE A 117 -4.56 -2.41 4.66
CA ILE A 117 -5.33 -1.18 4.87
C ILE A 117 -6.51 -1.43 5.80
N ASN A 118 -7.29 -2.49 5.56
CA ASN A 118 -8.41 -2.87 6.40
C ASN A 118 -7.99 -3.04 7.87
N ARG A 119 -6.81 -3.60 8.10
CA ARG A 119 -6.29 -3.86 9.42
C ARG A 119 -5.70 -2.61 10.06
N LEU A 120 -5.01 -1.76 9.28
CA LEU A 120 -4.49 -0.46 9.73
C LEU A 120 -5.58 0.53 10.14
N LEU A 121 -6.73 0.51 9.45
CA LEU A 121 -7.87 1.36 9.77
C LEU A 121 -8.78 0.79 10.86
N GLY A 122 -8.64 -0.50 11.19
CA GLY A 122 -9.47 -1.18 12.16
C GLY A 122 -10.98 -1.09 11.85
N ARG A 123 -11.80 -1.13 12.91
CA ARG A 123 -13.27 -1.10 12.82
C ARG A 123 -13.84 0.31 12.67
N LYS A 124 -13.14 1.35 13.14
CA LYS A 124 -13.61 2.75 13.13
C LYS A 124 -13.05 3.49 11.91
N LYS A 125 -13.59 3.18 10.73
CA LYS A 125 -13.24 3.85 9.48
C LYS A 125 -14.03 5.15 9.34
N SER A 126 -13.40 6.29 9.60
CA SER A 126 -13.97 7.59 9.23
C SER A 126 -13.30 8.10 7.96
N LYS A 127 -14.10 8.26 6.89
CA LYS A 127 -13.64 8.98 5.71
C LYS A 127 -13.39 10.44 6.09
N VAL A 128 -12.29 10.98 5.61
CA VAL A 128 -12.01 12.42 5.60
C VAL A 128 -12.40 12.93 4.22
N GLY A 129 -13.02 14.10 4.16
CA GLY A 129 -13.36 14.76 2.91
C GLY A 129 -12.13 14.95 2.00
N PRO A 130 -12.33 15.26 0.71
CA PRO A 130 -11.23 15.46 -0.22
C PRO A 130 -10.27 16.54 0.29
N LEU A 131 -8.97 16.27 0.24
CA LEU A 131 -7.97 17.31 0.49
C LEU A 131 -7.91 18.25 -0.74
N PRO A 132 -7.76 19.58 -0.55
CA PRO A 132 -7.64 20.53 -1.66
C PRO A 132 -6.50 20.10 -2.59
N GLY A 133 -6.80 19.86 -3.87
CA GLY A 133 -5.84 19.41 -4.90
C GLY A 133 -5.85 17.91 -5.19
N VAL A 134 -6.52 17.07 -4.39
CA VAL A 134 -6.76 15.65 -4.72
C VAL A 134 -8.16 15.52 -5.34
N THR A 135 -8.27 15.72 -6.65
CA THR A 135 -9.57 15.76 -7.36
C THR A 135 -10.02 14.43 -7.94
N ARG A 136 -9.18 13.38 -7.92
CA ARG A 136 -9.43 12.14 -8.66
C ARG A 136 -9.53 10.90 -7.75
N GLY A 137 -10.72 10.62 -7.23
CA GLY A 137 -11.17 9.27 -6.86
C GLY A 137 -10.54 8.55 -5.65
N GLY A 138 -9.49 9.08 -5.02
CA GLY A 138 -8.94 8.53 -3.78
C GLY A 138 -9.52 9.21 -2.53
N VAL A 139 -9.54 8.48 -1.42
CA VAL A 139 -10.13 8.93 -0.15
C VAL A 139 -9.09 8.82 0.96
N TRP A 140 -8.99 9.88 1.76
CA TRP A 140 -8.24 9.85 3.02
C TRP A 140 -9.12 9.28 4.12
N PHE A 141 -8.55 8.41 4.93
CA PHE A 141 -9.18 7.85 6.12
C PHE A 141 -8.44 8.34 7.36
N ARG A 142 -9.19 8.62 8.42
CA ARG A 142 -8.61 8.92 9.73
C ARG A 142 -8.43 7.62 10.51
N ALA A 143 -7.27 7.48 11.13
CA ALA A 143 -6.93 6.45 12.09
C ALA A 143 -6.33 7.10 13.34
N ASP A 144 -6.22 6.35 14.44
CA ASP A 144 -5.72 6.89 15.72
C ASP A 144 -4.26 7.38 15.61
N TRP A 145 -3.48 6.80 14.69
CA TRP A 145 -2.08 7.15 14.45
C TRP A 145 -1.90 8.23 13.36
N GLY A 146 -2.94 8.61 12.61
CA GLY A 146 -2.81 9.59 11.53
C GLY A 146 -3.85 9.50 10.41
N LEU A 147 -3.44 9.86 9.19
CA LEU A 147 -4.25 9.78 7.98
C LEU A 147 -3.69 8.72 7.04
N LEU A 148 -4.56 7.96 6.38
CA LEU A 148 -4.20 6.95 5.39
C LEU A 148 -4.91 7.26 4.08
N PHE A 149 -4.16 7.33 2.99
CA PHE A 149 -4.72 7.40 1.65
C PHE A 149 -4.84 6.00 1.07
N ASP A 150 -6.07 5.61 0.77
CA ASP A 150 -6.35 4.35 0.08
C ASP A 150 -6.22 4.56 -1.43
N THR A 151 -5.54 3.61 -2.08
CA THR A 151 -5.31 3.58 -3.53
C THR A 151 -6.12 2.47 -4.23
N PRO A 152 -7.37 2.14 -3.82
CA PRO A 152 -8.04 0.96 -4.31
C PRO A 152 -8.33 1.14 -5.81
N GLY A 153 -7.98 0.15 -6.62
CA GLY A 153 -8.20 0.19 -8.08
C GLY A 153 -7.15 0.96 -8.90
N ILE A 154 -6.03 1.44 -8.32
CA ILE A 154 -4.95 2.10 -9.08
C ILE A 154 -4.17 1.11 -9.95
N LEU A 155 -3.93 -0.10 -9.44
CA LEU A 155 -3.24 -1.16 -10.19
C LEU A 155 -4.13 -2.39 -10.43
N GLU A 156 -5.25 -2.49 -9.72
CA GLU A 156 -6.22 -3.54 -9.95
C GLU A 156 -7.10 -3.13 -11.14
N PRO A 157 -7.17 -3.92 -12.23
CA PRO A 157 -8.20 -3.67 -13.23
C PRO A 157 -9.54 -3.72 -12.51
N LYS A 158 -10.33 -2.65 -12.60
CA LYS A 158 -11.72 -2.71 -12.20
C LYS A 158 -12.35 -3.82 -13.04
N LEU A 159 -12.78 -4.89 -12.39
CA LEU A 159 -13.80 -5.74 -12.98
C LEU A 159 -15.03 -4.84 -13.04
N THR A 160 -15.29 -4.28 -14.22
CA THR A 160 -16.56 -3.62 -14.49
C THR A 160 -17.67 -4.66 -14.34
N GLU A 161 -18.84 -4.24 -13.84
CA GLU A 161 -20.03 -5.08 -13.61
C GLU A 161 -20.65 -5.67 -14.89
N GLU A 162 -19.92 -5.69 -16.00
CA GLU A 162 -20.33 -6.33 -17.23
C GLU A 162 -19.19 -7.26 -17.63
N GLY A 163 -19.32 -8.54 -17.28
CA GLY A 163 -18.40 -9.62 -17.67
C GLY A 163 -18.41 -9.89 -19.17
N LYS A 164 -18.14 -8.88 -20.00
CA LYS A 164 -17.97 -9.03 -21.45
C LYS A 164 -16.50 -8.86 -21.81
N LEU A 165 -15.93 -9.97 -22.28
CA LEU A 165 -14.74 -9.94 -23.12
C LEU A 165 -15.06 -9.11 -24.37
N ILE A 166 -14.27 -8.07 -24.61
CA ILE A 166 -14.16 -7.49 -25.95
C ILE A 166 -12.89 -8.07 -26.55
N LEU A 167 -13.05 -8.81 -27.65
CA LEU A 167 -12.02 -9.42 -28.48
C LEU A 167 -11.05 -8.37 -29.03
#